data_AF-B8IPM9-F1
#
_entry.id   AF-B8IPM9-F1
#
_cell.length_a   1.000
_cell.length_b   1.000
_cell.length_c   1.000
_cell.angle_alpha   90.00
_cell.angle_beta   90.00
_cell.angle_gamma   90.00
#
_symmetry.space_group_name_H-M   'P 1'
#
loop_
_entity.id
_entity.type
_entity.pdbx_description
1 polymer ?
#
loop_
_entity_poly.entity_id
_entity_poly.type
_entity_poly.pdbx_seq_one_letter_code
_entity_poly.pdbx_strand_id
1 'polypeptide(L)'
;MSPPNSSAKPPGPQTWNQFRRTVREWAVAAGEDPEKALRELDRGGAFVRAVCAKLGVERPVSKSGRRVDPSQDRLVIAYVEGLKRDGLRGRALWEQAHLDLATTKTQSLFGENRGNTPAAIERYYQRAKRRADKKTAANLSGDSSHRK
;
A
#
# COMPACT_ATOMS: atom_id res chain seq x y z
N MET A 1 48.14 -2.31 -35.98
CA MET A 1 47.49 -2.73 -34.72
C MET A 1 46.33 -1.79 -34.46
N SER A 2 45.10 -2.21 -34.74
CA SER A 2 43.90 -1.41 -34.47
C SER A 2 43.50 -1.59 -33.00
N PRO A 3 43.10 -0.53 -32.29
CA PRO A 3 42.61 -0.67 -30.92
C PRO A 3 41.31 -1.48 -30.90
N PRO A 4 41.06 -2.29 -29.84
CA PRO A 4 39.80 -2.99 -29.70
C PRO A 4 38.67 -1.98 -29.52
N ASN A 5 37.70 -2.06 -30.43
CA ASN A 5 36.47 -1.29 -30.42
C ASN A 5 35.56 -1.80 -29.29
N SER A 6 35.88 -1.47 -28.03
CA SER A 6 35.04 -1.77 -26.87
C SER A 6 33.95 -0.70 -26.71
N SER A 7 33.05 -0.61 -27.68
CA SER A 7 31.77 0.09 -27.54
C SER A 7 30.67 -0.82 -26.97
N ALA A 8 31.06 -1.88 -26.25
CA ALA A 8 30.12 -2.70 -25.52
C ALA A 8 29.62 -1.90 -24.32
N LYS A 9 28.44 -1.29 -24.49
CA LYS A 9 27.67 -0.70 -23.39
C LYS A 9 27.67 -1.72 -22.24
N PRO A 10 28.05 -1.35 -21.01
CA PRO A 10 28.11 -2.30 -19.91
C PRO A 10 26.76 -3.03 -19.85
N PRO A 11 26.75 -4.37 -19.66
CA PRO A 11 25.50 -5.10 -19.59
C PRO A 11 24.63 -4.45 -18.52
N GLY A 12 23.41 -4.08 -18.90
CA GLY A 12 22.44 -3.51 -17.96
C GLY A 12 22.24 -4.44 -16.76
N PRO A 13 21.70 -3.93 -15.65
CA PRO A 13 21.50 -4.74 -14.46
C PRO A 13 20.65 -5.98 -14.81
N GLN A 14 21.14 -7.17 -14.47
CA GLN A 14 20.47 -8.44 -14.74
C GLN A 14 19.71 -8.97 -13.52
N THR A 15 20.10 -8.55 -12.33
CA THR A 15 19.46 -8.95 -11.07
C THR A 15 18.88 -7.75 -10.34
N TRP A 16 17.88 -8.00 -9.48
CA TRP A 16 17.28 -6.95 -8.66
C TRP A 16 18.31 -6.20 -7.80
N ASN A 17 19.28 -6.91 -7.22
CA ASN A 17 20.33 -6.29 -6.41
C ASN A 17 21.26 -5.40 -7.24
N GLN A 18 21.60 -5.81 -8.45
CA GLN A 18 22.35 -4.96 -9.38
C GLN A 18 21.54 -3.72 -9.74
N PHE A 19 20.24 -3.87 -10.02
CA PHE A 19 19.39 -2.73 -10.35
C PHE A 19 19.25 -1.74 -9.18
N ARG A 20 19.09 -2.23 -7.93
CA ARG A 20 19.13 -1.38 -6.73
C ARG A 20 20.44 -0.60 -6.62
N ARG A 21 21.58 -1.25 -6.87
CA ARG A 21 22.89 -0.60 -6.85
C ARG A 21 22.99 0.49 -7.91
N THR A 22 22.56 0.20 -9.14
CA THR A 22 22.55 1.18 -10.24
C THR A 22 21.65 2.38 -9.93
N VAL A 23 20.44 2.15 -9.39
CA VAL A 23 19.53 3.24 -8.99
C VAL A 23 20.13 4.11 -7.89
N ARG A 24 20.83 3.49 -6.93
CA ARG A 24 21.56 4.21 -5.88
C ARG A 24 22.66 5.11 -6.48
N GLU A 25 23.46 4.57 -7.40
CA GLU A 25 24.53 5.30 -8.07
C GLU A 25 23.97 6.46 -8.92
N TRP A 26 22.85 6.26 -9.61
CA TRP A 26 22.16 7.32 -10.35
C TRP A 26 21.60 8.42 -9.44
N ALA A 27 21.02 8.06 -8.30
CA ALA A 27 20.52 9.04 -7.33
C ALA A 27 21.66 9.91 -6.79
N VAL A 28 22.80 9.29 -6.44
CA VAL A 28 24.00 10.02 -5.99
C VAL A 28 24.53 10.96 -7.08
N ALA A 29 24.62 10.49 -8.33
CA ALA A 29 25.07 11.32 -9.45
C ALA A 29 24.12 12.49 -9.77
N ALA A 30 22.81 12.31 -9.51
CA ALA A 30 21.79 13.35 -9.68
C ALA A 30 21.69 14.31 -8.47
N GLY A 31 22.42 14.06 -7.37
CA GLY A 31 22.31 14.84 -6.13
C GLY A 31 21.01 14.57 -5.35
N GLU A 32 20.34 13.45 -5.59
CA GLU A 32 19.13 13.03 -4.89
C GLU A 32 19.44 12.11 -3.69
N ASP A 33 18.47 11.95 -2.77
CA ASP A 33 18.59 11.02 -1.64
C ASP A 33 18.53 9.56 -2.14
N PRO A 34 19.62 8.78 -2.04
CA PRO A 34 19.66 7.39 -2.50
C PRO A 34 18.66 6.49 -1.76
N GLU A 35 18.40 6.73 -0.47
CA GLU A 35 17.49 5.91 0.32
C GLU A 35 16.02 6.20 -0.02
N LYS A 36 15.71 7.42 -0.46
CA LYS A 36 14.40 7.76 -1.01
C LYS A 36 14.19 7.08 -2.37
N ALA A 37 15.17 7.13 -3.26
CA ALA A 37 15.11 6.48 -4.57
C ALA A 37 14.93 4.95 -4.45
N LEU A 38 15.64 4.31 -3.53
CA LEU A 38 15.48 2.87 -3.24
C LEU A 38 14.09 2.55 -2.67
N ARG A 39 13.54 3.40 -1.80
CA ARG A 39 12.18 3.22 -1.27
C ARG A 39 11.11 3.33 -2.37
N GLU A 40 11.27 4.25 -3.32
CA GLU A 40 10.36 4.38 -4.46
C GLU A 40 10.46 3.20 -5.43
N LEU A 41 11.69 2.73 -5.67
CA LEU A 41 11.97 1.51 -6.42
C LEU A 41 11.27 0.30 -5.77
N ASP A 42 11.40 0.13 -4.45
CA ASP A 42 10.79 -0.95 -3.68
C ASP A 42 9.26 -0.86 -3.60
N ARG A 43 8.70 0.36 -3.57
CA ARG A 43 7.25 0.58 -3.65
C ARG A 43 6.66 0.04 -4.96
N GLY A 44 7.48 -0.01 -6.02
CA GLY A 44 7.17 -0.81 -7.18
C GLY A 44 6.00 -0.28 -8.02
N GLY A 45 5.95 1.05 -8.20
CA GLY A 45 4.95 1.75 -9.01
C GLY A 45 4.88 1.27 -10.47
N ALA A 46 3.93 1.80 -11.24
CA ALA A 46 3.73 1.42 -12.65
C ALA A 46 4.99 1.63 -13.49
N PHE A 47 5.67 2.77 -13.29
CA PHE A 47 6.94 3.09 -13.95
C PHE A 47 8.03 2.06 -13.65
N VAL A 48 8.27 1.75 -12.38
CA VAL A 48 9.26 0.74 -11.97
C VAL A 48 8.99 -0.61 -12.62
N ARG A 49 7.71 -1.04 -12.68
CA ARG A 49 7.32 -2.29 -13.34
C ARG A 49 7.67 -2.29 -14.83
N ALA A 50 7.38 -1.19 -15.53
CA ALA A 50 7.71 -1.05 -16.94
C ALA A 50 9.23 -1.09 -17.19
N VAL A 51 10.02 -0.43 -16.34
CA VAL A 51 11.49 -0.46 -16.42
C VAL A 51 12.03 -1.86 -16.17
N CYS A 52 11.55 -2.56 -15.13
CA CYS A 52 11.96 -3.93 -14.85
C CYS A 52 11.65 -4.87 -16.01
N ALA A 53 10.46 -4.75 -16.62
CA ALA A 53 10.07 -5.54 -17.79
C ALA A 53 10.98 -5.26 -19.00
N LYS A 54 11.32 -3.99 -19.26
CA LYS A 54 12.22 -3.61 -20.36
C LYS A 54 13.64 -4.11 -20.15
N LEU A 55 14.11 -4.16 -18.90
CA LEU A 55 15.45 -4.61 -18.54
C LEU A 55 15.55 -6.13 -18.32
N GLY A 56 14.42 -6.86 -18.32
CA GLY A 56 14.39 -8.29 -18.01
C GLY A 56 14.75 -8.61 -16.55
N VAL A 57 14.62 -7.64 -15.65
CA VAL A 57 14.95 -7.82 -14.22
C VAL A 57 13.73 -8.34 -13.48
N GLU A 58 13.84 -9.54 -12.91
CA GLU A 58 12.80 -10.08 -12.05
C GLU A 58 12.79 -9.36 -10.71
N ARG A 59 11.65 -8.72 -10.39
CA ARG A 59 11.47 -8.03 -9.11
C ARG A 59 11.01 -9.03 -8.04
N PRO A 60 11.60 -9.04 -6.83
CA PRO A 60 11.06 -9.84 -5.74
C PRO A 60 9.61 -9.43 -5.46
N VAL A 61 8.73 -10.43 -5.38
CA VAL A 61 7.35 -10.23 -4.98
C VAL A 61 7.36 -9.84 -3.51
N SER A 62 7.32 -8.53 -3.24
CA SER A 62 7.05 -8.02 -1.91
C SER A 62 5.68 -8.53 -1.46
N LYS A 63 5.66 -9.47 -0.50
CA LYS A 63 4.44 -9.87 0.23
C LYS A 63 3.96 -8.77 1.19
N SER A 64 4.45 -7.53 1.10
CA SER A 64 3.90 -6.43 1.90
C SER A 64 2.65 -5.86 1.23
N GLY A 65 1.52 -6.55 1.43
CA GLY A 65 0.27 -5.82 1.48
C GLY A 65 0.45 -4.71 2.53
N ARG A 66 0.23 -3.44 2.15
CA ARG A 66 0.26 -2.29 3.07
C ARG A 66 -0.45 -2.73 4.35
N ARG A 67 0.26 -2.77 5.49
CA ARG A 67 -0.37 -3.05 6.79
C ARG A 67 -1.46 -2.01 6.95
N VAL A 68 -2.71 -2.44 6.80
CA VAL A 68 -3.85 -1.58 7.08
C VAL A 68 -3.75 -1.26 8.56
N ASP A 69 -3.61 0.01 8.89
CA ASP A 69 -3.47 0.44 10.27
C ASP A 69 -4.78 0.07 11.01
N PRO A 70 -4.72 -0.76 12.07
CA PRO A 70 -5.91 -1.15 12.82
C PRO A 70 -6.68 0.04 13.40
N SER A 71 -6.03 1.19 13.60
CA SER A 71 -6.68 2.42 14.05
C SER A 71 -7.63 3.00 13.00
N GLN A 72 -7.31 2.87 11.71
CA GLN A 72 -8.18 3.29 10.60
C GLN A 72 -9.43 2.42 10.52
N ASP A 73 -9.29 1.10 10.70
CA ASP A 73 -10.43 0.17 10.76
C ASP A 73 -11.39 0.57 11.89
N ARG A 74 -10.86 0.88 13.08
CA ARG A 74 -11.68 1.31 14.23
C ARG A 74 -12.42 2.62 13.97
N LEU A 75 -11.74 3.61 13.40
CA LEU A 75 -12.33 4.92 13.12
C LEU A 75 -13.47 4.79 12.09
N VAL A 76 -13.25 4.06 11.00
CA VAL A 76 -14.27 3.87 9.96
C VAL A 76 -15.48 3.11 10.51
N ILE A 77 -15.26 2.08 11.33
CA ILE A 77 -16.36 1.36 11.99
C ILE A 77 -17.14 2.29 12.90
N ALA A 78 -16.46 3.00 13.81
CA ALA A 78 -17.10 3.90 14.77
C ALA A 78 -17.93 4.99 14.07
N TYR A 79 -17.38 5.54 12.98
CA TYR A 79 -18.03 6.60 12.21
C TYR A 79 -19.29 6.09 11.48
N VAL A 80 -19.18 5.00 10.73
CA VAL A 80 -20.32 4.42 9.99
C VAL A 80 -21.40 3.93 10.96
N GLU A 81 -21.04 3.36 12.10
CA GLU A 81 -22.01 2.98 13.14
C GLU A 81 -22.66 4.21 13.79
N GLY A 82 -21.94 5.33 13.92
CA GLY A 82 -22.51 6.63 14.33
C GLY A 82 -23.61 7.09 13.38
N LEU A 83 -23.30 7.17 12.07
CA LEU A 83 -24.29 7.56 11.06
C LEU A 83 -25.53 6.64 11.04
N LYS A 84 -25.35 5.34 11.29
CA LYS A 84 -26.47 4.41 11.43
C LYS A 84 -27.35 4.71 12.65
N ARG A 85 -26.76 5.12 13.78
CA ARG A 85 -27.50 5.55 14.98
C ARG A 85 -28.26 6.84 14.72
N ASP A 86 -27.71 7.71 13.87
CA ASP A 86 -28.37 8.93 13.40
C ASP A 86 -29.47 8.65 12.36
N GLY A 87 -29.73 7.37 12.06
CA GLY A 87 -30.84 6.93 11.23
C GLY A 87 -30.51 6.78 9.74
N LEU A 88 -29.28 7.08 9.31
CA LEU A 88 -28.89 6.94 7.91
C LEU A 88 -28.79 5.46 7.51
N ARG A 89 -29.38 5.13 6.36
CA ARG A 89 -29.39 3.76 5.80
C ARG A 89 -29.22 3.76 4.29
N GLY A 90 -28.91 2.57 3.77
CA GLY A 90 -28.82 2.32 2.33
C GLY A 90 -27.85 3.26 1.63
N ARG A 91 -28.27 3.83 0.51
CA ARG A 91 -27.43 4.69 -0.33
C ARG A 91 -26.98 5.97 0.37
N ALA A 92 -27.88 6.63 1.09
CA ALA A 92 -27.60 7.89 1.79
C ALA A 92 -26.50 7.75 2.85
N LEU A 93 -26.46 6.62 3.58
CA LEU A 93 -25.39 6.31 4.53
C LEU A 93 -24.02 6.32 3.86
N TRP A 94 -23.90 5.62 2.73
CA TRP A 94 -22.61 5.45 2.07
C TRP A 94 -22.17 6.70 1.31
N GLU A 95 -23.12 7.48 0.80
CA GLU A 95 -22.85 8.80 0.21
C GLU A 95 -22.35 9.78 1.28
N GLN A 96 -23.04 9.86 2.43
CA GLN A 96 -22.60 10.72 3.53
C GLN A 96 -21.22 10.28 4.07
N ALA A 97 -21.04 8.99 4.34
CA ALA A 97 -19.75 8.46 4.78
C ALA A 97 -18.63 8.69 3.77
N HIS A 98 -18.96 8.61 2.47
CA HIS A 98 -18.01 8.93 1.42
C HIS A 98 -17.61 10.41 1.44
N LEU A 99 -18.58 11.32 1.50
CA LEU A 99 -18.31 12.76 1.57
C LEU A 99 -17.42 13.08 2.77
N ASP A 100 -17.77 12.60 3.96
CA ASP A 100 -17.08 13.01 5.18
C ASP A 100 -15.69 12.39 5.34
N LEU A 101 -15.51 11.14 4.91
CA LEU A 101 -14.22 10.44 4.99
C LEU A 101 -13.30 10.72 3.79
N ALA A 102 -13.84 11.19 2.66
CA ALA A 102 -13.03 11.58 1.50
C ALA A 102 -12.64 13.06 1.50
N THR A 103 -13.44 13.94 2.11
CA THR A 103 -13.19 15.39 2.11
C THR A 103 -12.42 15.91 3.32
N THR A 104 -12.17 15.08 4.33
CA THR A 104 -11.33 15.47 5.47
C THR A 104 -9.92 15.82 4.97
N LYS A 105 -9.59 17.13 4.97
CA LYS A 105 -8.39 17.76 4.40
C LYS A 105 -7.04 17.23 4.93
N THR A 106 -7.06 16.43 5.98
CA THR A 106 -5.91 15.68 6.50
C THR A 106 -5.82 14.37 5.73
N GLN A 107 -4.92 14.31 4.73
CA GLN A 107 -4.44 13.10 4.06
C GLN A 107 -5.42 11.93 4.17
N SER A 108 -6.37 11.82 3.21
CA SER A 108 -7.39 10.77 3.13
C SER A 108 -7.03 9.59 4.03
N LEU A 109 -7.80 9.33 5.09
CA LEU A 109 -7.51 8.26 6.07
C LEU A 109 -7.27 6.89 5.42
N PHE A 110 -7.53 6.75 4.11
CA PHE A 110 -7.26 5.60 3.27
C PHE A 110 -5.91 5.62 2.54
N GLY A 111 -5.09 6.65 2.76
CA GLY A 111 -3.79 6.90 2.17
C GLY A 111 -3.85 6.96 0.64
N GLU A 112 -3.97 8.19 0.13
CA GLU A 112 -4.11 8.60 -1.28
C GLU A 112 -5.44 8.22 -1.93
N ASN A 113 -5.98 9.17 -2.71
CA ASN A 113 -7.25 9.18 -3.45
C ASN A 113 -7.48 7.97 -4.38
N ARG A 114 -7.59 6.77 -3.83
CA ARG A 114 -7.99 5.57 -4.58
C ARG A 114 -9.50 5.54 -4.71
N GLY A 115 -10.03 6.27 -5.69
CA GLY A 115 -11.41 6.09 -6.15
C GLY A 115 -12.39 5.95 -5.00
N ASN A 116 -12.36 6.91 -4.08
CA ASN A 116 -13.28 6.99 -2.96
C ASN A 116 -14.67 7.13 -3.58
N THR A 117 -15.39 6.04 -3.64
CA THR A 117 -16.79 5.97 -4.05
C THR A 117 -17.56 5.42 -2.85
N PRO A 118 -18.88 5.69 -2.73
CA PRO A 118 -19.70 5.10 -1.68
C PRO A 118 -19.51 3.57 -1.57
N ALA A 119 -19.45 2.87 -2.71
CA ALA A 119 -19.21 1.43 -2.76
C ALA A 119 -17.81 1.00 -2.25
N ALA A 120 -16.78 1.83 -2.42
CA ALA A 120 -15.46 1.55 -1.89
C ALA A 120 -15.44 1.64 -0.36
N ILE A 121 -16.13 2.63 0.21
CA ILE A 121 -16.29 2.80 1.66
C ILE A 121 -17.07 1.64 2.26
N GLU A 122 -18.18 1.23 1.63
CA GLU A 122 -18.95 0.07 2.06
C GLU A 122 -18.09 -1.20 2.11
N ARG A 123 -17.37 -1.52 1.03
CA ARG A 123 -16.46 -2.68 0.99
C ARG A 123 -15.35 -2.59 2.03
N TYR A 124 -14.85 -1.39 2.31
CA TYR A 124 -13.85 -1.19 3.36
C TYR A 124 -14.43 -1.51 4.73
N TYR A 125 -15.56 -0.89 5.09
CA TYR A 125 -16.26 -1.11 6.35
C TYR A 125 -16.56 -2.60 6.58
N GLN A 126 -17.09 -3.31 5.57
CA GLN A 126 -17.38 -4.76 5.69
C GLN A 126 -16.12 -5.58 5.98
N ARG A 127 -14.98 -5.23 5.39
CA ARG A 127 -13.70 -5.90 5.67
C ARG A 127 -13.16 -5.57 7.06
N ALA A 128 -13.24 -4.31 7.47
CA ALA A 128 -12.83 -3.85 8.79
C ALA A 128 -13.64 -4.56 9.89
N LYS A 129 -14.97 -4.63 9.74
CA LYS A 129 -15.86 -5.31 10.69
C LYS A 129 -15.55 -6.80 10.81
N ARG A 130 -15.43 -7.52 9.69
CA ARG A 130 -15.04 -8.94 9.69
C ARG A 130 -13.70 -9.19 10.39
N ARG A 131 -12.73 -8.29 10.28
CA ARG A 131 -11.44 -8.39 10.98
C ARG A 131 -11.58 -8.15 12.47
N ALA A 132 -12.38 -7.16 12.87
CA ALA A 132 -12.68 -6.89 14.27
C ALA A 132 -13.37 -8.09 14.91
N ASP A 133 -14.40 -8.65 14.26
CA ASP A 133 -15.16 -9.80 14.76
C ASP A 133 -14.26 -11.05 14.89
N LYS A 134 -13.40 -11.31 13.90
CA LYS A 134 -12.42 -12.41 13.97
C LYS A 134 -11.44 -12.24 15.14
N LYS A 135 -10.99 -11.01 15.41
CA LYS A 135 -10.10 -10.74 16.55
C LYS A 135 -10.81 -10.97 17.89
N THR A 136 -12.07 -10.56 18.00
CA THR A 136 -12.91 -10.83 19.18
C THR A 136 -13.12 -12.33 19.37
N ALA A 137 -13.44 -13.07 18.30
CA ALA A 137 -13.60 -14.52 18.35
C ALA A 137 -12.30 -15.24 18.78
N ALA A 138 -11.14 -14.83 18.24
CA ALA A 138 -9.85 -15.40 18.60
C ALA A 138 -9.49 -15.17 20.08
N ASN A 139 -9.84 -14.00 20.63
CA ASN A 139 -9.64 -13.69 22.05
C ASN A 139 -10.58 -14.50 22.95
N LEU A 140 -11.83 -14.74 22.53
CA LEU A 140 -12.79 -15.57 23.27
C LEU A 140 -12.44 -17.06 23.24
N SER A 141 -11.79 -17.55 22.17
CA SER A 141 -11.34 -18.94 22.06
C SER A 141 -9.97 -19.22 22.70
N GLY A 142 -9.20 -18.18 23.03
CA GLY A 142 -7.86 -18.29 23.64
C GLY A 142 -7.87 -18.41 25.16
N ASP A 143 -9.00 -18.16 25.82
CA ASP A 143 -9.14 -18.15 27.27
C ASP A 143 -9.75 -19.47 27.79
N SER A 144 -9.16 -20.61 27.40
CA SER A 144 -9.59 -21.93 27.87
C SER A 144 -8.45 -22.92 28.16
N SER A 145 -7.17 -22.51 28.06
CA SER A 145 -6.05 -23.47 28.14
C SER A 145 -4.99 -23.18 29.19
N HIS A 146 -5.18 -22.27 30.14
CA HIS A 146 -4.27 -22.09 31.29
C HIS A 146 -5.02 -22.13 32.63
N ARG A 147 -5.61 -23.28 32.94
CA ARG A 147 -5.76 -23.75 34.32
C ARG A 147 -5.44 -25.23 34.37
N LYS A 148 -4.19 -25.54 34.70
CA LYS A 148 -3.79 -26.51 35.73
C LYS A 148 -2.27 -26.54 35.83
#